data_AF-A0A9W8GS42-F1
#
_entry.id   AF-A0A9W8GS42-F1
#
_cell.length_a   1.000
_cell.length_b   1.000
_cell.length_c   1.000
_cell.angle_alpha   90.00
_cell.angle_beta   90.00
_cell.angle_gamma   90.00
#
_symmetry.space_group_name_H-M   'P 1'
#
loop_
_entity.id
_entity.type
_entity.pdbx_description
1 polymer ?
#
loop_
_entity_poly.entity_id
_entity_poly.type
_entity_poly.pdbx_seq_one_letter_code
_entity_poly.pdbx_strand_id
1 'polypeptide(L)'
;MAKHAQDSGHLPGSLLFGLDNAGLRKKGTNLFFAQMIVHGEFAFDVIYECADKTSRIDIEAIDAIASNRRKEFDTRFESSFNLREKGFGDAQVEMARNALSSLIGGIGYFHGSGLVSSSPKPEYGHEDSSEAKLSEPYSLFATTPSRPFFPRGFLWDEGFHQLVLRQWDSDLSLEIIRSWFSTMDSNGWMAREQILGDEARSKVPREFQVQYPDFANPPTILFAVEAMAEQLLARGMTRSVDDALQAGAMEEGMCDEQCLLQSKLDSLAPYTSRLLGFFQKSQAGDKADDSMPPSKAGYRWRGRTENHTLTSGLDDYPRASVPSTGELHVDLYSWVAYMTRLNAELSSKEDTELESHLEMLDKIHWNEQENMYCDVTMGIREDYDELEDEDEGLERVFVCHRGYVSLFPMLLGLVPPGSDKLGHILDMIEDPEELWTEFGIRSLSKRDEFYGQGENYWRGPIWININYLILSSLHRNYMGVEGPYQEQARIIYTRLRENLISNVFAQYQSSRFFWEQYNPEDGNGQRTHPFTGWTTLIVLIMAEKY
;
A
#
# COMPACT_ATOMS: atom_id res chain seq x y z
N MET A 1 13.39 40.62 -36.28
CA MET A 1 12.08 40.67 -35.59
C MET A 1 11.69 42.06 -35.10
N ALA A 2 12.59 42.84 -34.47
CA ALA A 2 12.29 44.23 -34.04
C ALA A 2 11.77 45.15 -35.18
N LYS A 3 12.22 44.94 -36.42
CA LYS A 3 11.78 45.71 -37.59
C LYS A 3 10.36 45.37 -38.08
N HIS A 4 9.82 44.20 -37.71
CA HIS A 4 8.47 43.76 -38.12
C HIS A 4 7.39 44.18 -37.11
N ALA A 5 7.76 44.44 -35.86
CA ALA A 5 6.86 44.86 -34.78
C ALA A 5 6.48 46.36 -34.87
N GLN A 6 7.24 47.17 -35.62
CA GLN A 6 6.94 48.59 -35.82
C GLN A 6 5.74 48.83 -36.76
N ASP A 7 5.43 47.88 -37.66
CA ASP A 7 4.41 48.08 -38.70
C ASP A 7 3.00 47.55 -38.32
N SER A 8 2.88 46.70 -37.30
CA SER A 8 1.60 46.07 -36.88
C SER A 8 1.02 46.60 -35.57
N GLY A 9 1.76 47.44 -34.85
CA GLY A 9 1.36 47.97 -33.53
C GLY A 9 1.25 46.92 -32.42
N HIS A 10 1.60 45.66 -32.67
CA HIS A 10 1.54 44.56 -31.71
C HIS A 10 2.94 43.95 -31.54
N LEU A 11 3.47 44.02 -30.31
CA LEU A 11 4.68 43.30 -29.95
C LEU A 11 4.37 41.79 -29.95
N PRO A 12 5.14 40.96 -30.69
CA PRO A 12 4.93 39.52 -30.63
C PRO A 12 5.21 39.03 -29.21
N GLY A 13 4.36 38.15 -28.66
CA GLY A 13 4.49 37.63 -27.31
C GLY A 13 5.85 36.98 -27.03
N SER A 14 6.50 36.45 -28.07
CA SER A 14 7.87 35.93 -28.00
C SER A 14 8.93 36.96 -27.60
N LEU A 15 8.67 38.24 -27.86
CA LEU A 15 9.55 39.36 -27.50
C LEU A 15 9.26 39.89 -26.09
N LEU A 16 8.03 39.68 -25.58
CA LEU A 16 7.61 40.08 -24.24
C LEU A 16 7.95 39.02 -23.18
N PHE A 17 7.85 37.74 -23.54
CA PHE A 17 8.04 36.59 -22.63
C PHE A 17 9.31 35.79 -22.91
N GLY A 18 10.22 36.33 -23.74
CA GLY A 18 11.53 35.75 -23.98
C GLY A 18 12.42 35.87 -22.75
N LEU A 19 13.13 34.80 -22.38
CA LEU A 19 14.14 34.85 -21.32
C LEU A 19 15.25 35.84 -21.71
N ASP A 20 15.52 36.81 -20.85
CA ASP A 20 16.63 37.74 -21.00
C ASP A 20 17.88 37.19 -20.30
N ASN A 21 19.00 37.18 -21.01
CA ASN A 21 20.30 36.76 -20.48
C ASN A 21 21.00 37.87 -19.68
N ALA A 22 20.43 39.08 -19.60
CA ALA A 22 20.99 40.19 -18.84
C ALA A 22 21.14 39.85 -17.35
N GLY A 23 22.36 40.00 -16.82
CA GLY A 23 22.64 39.81 -15.39
C GLY A 23 22.82 38.36 -14.92
N LEU A 24 22.66 37.35 -15.80
CA LEU A 24 22.69 35.93 -15.43
C LEU A 24 24.06 35.25 -15.53
N ARG A 25 25.08 35.91 -16.11
CA ARG A 25 26.43 35.32 -16.26
C ARG A 25 27.28 35.53 -15.02
N LYS A 26 27.08 34.71 -13.98
CA LYS A 26 27.97 34.60 -12.82
C LYS A 26 28.90 33.39 -12.96
N LYS A 27 30.16 33.54 -12.52
CA LYS A 27 31.12 32.43 -12.45
C LYS A 27 30.60 31.38 -11.45
N GLY A 28 30.60 30.10 -11.83
CA GLY A 28 30.06 29.01 -11.00
C GLY A 28 28.57 28.71 -11.18
N THR A 29 27.93 29.23 -12.23
CA THR A 29 26.53 28.90 -12.56
C THR A 29 26.39 27.42 -12.93
N ASN A 30 25.44 26.74 -12.31
CA ASN A 30 25.10 25.33 -12.51
C ASN A 30 23.64 25.11 -12.97
N LEU A 31 22.85 26.18 -13.09
CA LEU A 31 21.47 26.15 -13.57
C LEU A 31 21.38 26.84 -14.93
N PHE A 32 20.81 26.15 -15.92
CA PHE A 32 20.67 26.65 -17.28
C PHE A 32 19.22 26.54 -17.72
N PHE A 33 18.69 27.63 -18.28
CA PHE A 33 17.38 27.65 -18.92
C PHE A 33 17.57 27.80 -20.43
N ALA A 34 16.88 26.97 -21.21
CA ALA A 34 16.78 27.09 -22.66
C ALA A 34 15.30 27.28 -23.02
N GLN A 35 15.00 28.30 -23.82
CA GLN A 35 13.63 28.59 -24.27
C GLN A 35 13.60 28.61 -25.80
N MET A 36 12.66 27.86 -26.36
CA MET A 36 12.40 27.81 -27.80
C MET A 36 10.94 28.21 -28.03
N ILE A 37 10.71 29.26 -28.82
CA ILE A 37 9.37 29.76 -29.15
C ILE A 37 9.12 29.50 -30.63
N VAL A 38 8.21 28.58 -30.91
CA VAL A 38 7.91 28.06 -32.26
C VAL A 38 6.44 28.22 -32.59
N HIS A 39 6.11 28.24 -33.88
CA HIS A 39 4.75 28.32 -34.38
C HIS A 39 4.46 27.10 -35.27
N GLY A 40 3.47 26.30 -34.90
CA GLY A 40 3.11 25.05 -35.60
C GLY A 40 3.63 23.79 -34.87
N GLU A 41 3.52 22.63 -35.55
CA GLU A 41 4.04 21.35 -35.06
C GLU A 41 5.57 21.37 -35.05
N PHE A 42 6.16 20.85 -33.98
CA PHE A 42 7.61 20.77 -33.82
C PHE A 42 7.99 19.54 -33.00
N ALA A 43 9.22 19.09 -33.21
CA ALA A 43 9.88 18.10 -32.37
C ALA A 43 11.32 18.57 -32.11
N PHE A 44 11.87 18.22 -30.95
CA PHE A 44 13.28 18.43 -30.64
C PHE A 44 13.74 17.32 -29.71
N ASP A 45 15.01 16.95 -29.82
CA ASP A 45 15.62 15.94 -28.97
C ASP A 45 16.60 16.58 -27.98
N VAL A 46 16.59 16.08 -26.75
CA VAL A 46 17.61 16.39 -25.74
C VAL A 46 18.43 15.14 -25.52
N ILE A 47 19.65 15.12 -26.08
CA ILE A 47 20.55 13.98 -26.01
C ILE A 47 21.60 14.24 -24.94
N TYR A 48 21.69 13.35 -23.95
CA TYR A 48 22.75 13.34 -22.96
C TYR A 48 23.80 12.28 -23.35
N GLU A 49 25.04 12.71 -23.58
CA GLU A 49 26.17 11.82 -23.88
C GLU A 49 27.13 11.79 -22.68
N CYS A 50 27.38 10.59 -22.15
CA CYS A 50 28.45 10.38 -21.17
C CYS A 50 29.82 10.57 -21.82
N ALA A 51 30.84 10.83 -21.01
CA ALA A 51 32.23 10.90 -21.49
C ALA A 51 32.68 9.58 -22.15
N ASP A 52 32.09 8.46 -21.73
CA ASP A 52 32.22 7.17 -22.39
C ASP A 52 31.36 7.15 -23.67
N LYS A 53 32.01 7.06 -24.82
CA LYS A 53 31.37 7.12 -26.15
C LYS A 53 30.88 5.76 -26.65
N THR A 54 30.99 4.70 -25.86
CA THR A 54 30.56 3.34 -26.25
C THR A 54 29.04 3.22 -26.42
N SER A 55 28.27 4.14 -25.83
CA SER A 55 26.80 4.14 -25.79
C SER A 55 26.18 5.39 -26.43
N ARG A 56 26.78 5.88 -27.52
CA ARG A 56 26.25 7.05 -28.26
C ARG A 56 24.94 6.72 -28.96
N ILE A 57 23.93 7.58 -28.78
CA ILE A 57 22.67 7.52 -29.52
C ILE A 57 22.81 8.35 -30.79
N ASP A 58 22.63 7.70 -31.94
CA ASP A 58 22.53 8.40 -33.23
C ASP A 58 21.15 9.08 -33.33
N ILE A 59 21.15 10.38 -33.62
CA ILE A 59 19.92 11.18 -33.74
C ILE A 59 19.00 10.65 -34.83
N GLU A 60 19.58 10.15 -35.92
CA GLU A 60 18.85 9.57 -37.05
C GLU A 60 18.18 8.23 -36.68
N ALA A 61 18.61 7.61 -35.57
CA ALA A 61 18.10 6.33 -35.09
C ALA A 61 17.05 6.47 -33.97
N ILE A 62 16.80 7.67 -33.42
CA ILE A 62 15.90 7.86 -32.25
C ILE A 62 14.51 7.29 -32.49
N ASP A 63 13.89 7.56 -33.64
CA ASP A 63 12.55 7.04 -33.97
C ASP A 63 12.53 5.51 -34.06
N ALA A 64 13.56 4.92 -34.67
CA ALA A 64 13.69 3.48 -34.79
C ALA A 64 13.91 2.83 -33.40
N ILE A 65 14.74 3.42 -32.56
CA ILE A 65 14.97 2.99 -31.18
C ILE A 65 13.66 3.06 -30.39
N ALA A 66 12.95 4.19 -30.42
CA ALA A 66 11.68 4.37 -29.71
C ALA A 66 10.61 3.37 -30.18
N SER A 67 10.51 3.13 -31.50
CA SER A 67 9.60 2.13 -32.07
C SER A 67 9.92 0.71 -31.60
N ASN A 68 11.21 0.33 -31.60
CA ASN A 68 11.64 -0.98 -31.12
C ASN A 68 11.41 -1.15 -29.62
N ARG A 69 11.73 -0.15 -28.80
CA ARG A 69 11.48 -0.19 -27.34
C ARG A 69 9.99 -0.31 -27.01
N ARG A 70 9.10 0.33 -27.78
CA ARG A 70 7.65 0.15 -27.63
C ARG A 70 7.23 -1.30 -27.89
N LYS A 71 7.74 -1.93 -28.96
CA LYS A 71 7.46 -3.35 -29.26
C LYS A 71 8.01 -4.30 -28.21
N GLU A 72 9.23 -4.04 -27.71
CA GLU A 72 9.82 -4.80 -26.60
C GLU A 72 8.97 -4.69 -25.34
N PHE A 73 8.51 -3.47 -25.00
CA PHE A 73 7.60 -3.25 -23.87
C PHE A 73 6.30 -4.04 -24.04
N ASP A 74 5.64 -3.93 -25.19
CA ASP A 74 4.38 -4.65 -25.47
C ASP A 74 4.55 -6.17 -25.39
N THR A 75 5.68 -6.68 -25.89
CA THR A 75 6.01 -8.12 -25.85
C THR A 75 6.26 -8.59 -24.42
N ARG A 76 7.08 -7.85 -23.65
CA ARG A 76 7.34 -8.15 -22.23
C ARG A 76 6.05 -8.07 -21.42
N PHE A 77 5.20 -7.07 -21.68
CA PHE A 77 3.93 -6.89 -20.97
C PHE A 77 3.02 -8.11 -21.13
N GLU A 78 2.85 -8.59 -22.36
CA GLU A 78 2.06 -9.79 -22.58
C GLU A 78 2.68 -11.01 -21.89
N SER A 79 4.00 -11.18 -21.92
CA SER A 79 4.67 -12.28 -21.23
C SER A 79 4.59 -12.22 -19.70
N SER A 80 4.49 -11.02 -19.12
CA SER A 80 4.40 -10.82 -17.67
C SER A 80 2.98 -11.05 -17.14
N PHE A 81 1.95 -10.64 -17.89
CA PHE A 81 0.57 -10.56 -17.41
C PHE A 81 -0.44 -11.46 -18.14
N ASN A 82 -0.13 -11.95 -19.35
CA ASN A 82 -0.96 -12.88 -20.13
C ASN A 82 -2.42 -12.43 -20.32
N LEU A 83 -2.65 -11.12 -20.49
CA LEU A 83 -4.02 -10.59 -20.52
C LEU A 83 -4.78 -10.98 -21.79
N ARG A 84 -4.12 -11.05 -22.96
CA ARG A 84 -4.79 -11.46 -24.20
C ARG A 84 -5.17 -12.93 -24.17
N GLU A 85 -4.29 -13.76 -23.63
CA GLU A 85 -4.54 -15.18 -23.41
C GLU A 85 -5.75 -15.42 -22.48
N LYS A 86 -5.93 -14.54 -21.49
CA LYS A 86 -7.09 -14.50 -20.59
C LYS A 86 -8.36 -13.87 -21.21
N GLY A 87 -8.34 -13.54 -22.50
CA GLY A 87 -9.51 -13.05 -23.23
C GLY A 87 -9.80 -11.55 -23.13
N PHE A 88 -8.89 -10.75 -22.55
CA PHE A 88 -9.08 -9.29 -22.50
C PHE A 88 -8.87 -8.65 -23.88
N GLY A 89 -9.77 -7.72 -24.24
CA GLY A 89 -9.73 -6.99 -25.51
C GLY A 89 -8.65 -5.91 -25.56
N ASP A 90 -8.35 -5.41 -26.77
CA ASP A 90 -7.26 -4.43 -27.00
C ASP A 90 -7.31 -3.21 -26.09
N ALA A 91 -8.50 -2.63 -25.89
CA ALA A 91 -8.68 -1.45 -25.06
C ALA A 91 -8.43 -1.72 -23.56
N GLN A 92 -8.76 -2.91 -23.07
CA GLN A 92 -8.49 -3.31 -21.68
C GLN A 92 -6.99 -3.56 -21.47
N VAL A 93 -6.34 -4.22 -22.44
CA VAL A 93 -4.89 -4.42 -22.41
C VAL A 93 -4.16 -3.07 -22.51
N GLU A 94 -4.65 -2.12 -23.31
CA GLU A 94 -4.12 -0.75 -23.37
C GLU A 94 -4.26 -0.02 -22.03
N MET A 95 -5.41 -0.08 -21.36
CA MET A 95 -5.59 0.45 -20.01
C MET A 95 -4.55 -0.13 -19.04
N ALA A 96 -4.36 -1.46 -19.06
CA ALA A 96 -3.43 -2.13 -18.16
C ALA A 96 -1.97 -1.75 -18.43
N ARG A 97 -1.57 -1.60 -19.72
CA ARG A 97 -0.26 -1.06 -20.08
C ARG A 97 -0.07 0.37 -19.56
N ASN A 98 -1.07 1.23 -19.74
CA ASN A 98 -1.01 2.62 -19.28
C ASN A 98 -0.97 2.72 -17.75
N ALA A 99 -1.64 1.82 -17.03
CA ALA A 99 -1.55 1.72 -15.57
C ALA A 99 -0.11 1.42 -15.13
N LEU A 100 0.49 0.35 -15.67
CA LEU A 100 1.85 -0.05 -15.34
C LEU A 100 2.88 1.02 -15.72
N SER A 101 2.79 1.56 -16.94
CA SER A 101 3.69 2.64 -17.40
C SER A 101 3.61 3.88 -16.51
N SER A 102 2.41 4.23 -16.03
CA SER A 102 2.22 5.38 -15.15
C SER A 102 2.75 5.14 -13.74
N LEU A 103 2.60 3.92 -13.20
CA LEU A 103 3.22 3.51 -11.92
C LEU A 103 4.75 3.61 -12.00
N ILE A 104 5.35 3.01 -13.03
CA ILE A 104 6.80 3.06 -13.25
C ILE A 104 7.25 4.52 -13.46
N GLY A 105 6.50 5.31 -14.21
CA GLY A 105 6.76 6.74 -14.41
C GLY A 105 6.55 7.60 -13.16
N GLY A 106 5.98 7.04 -12.09
CA GLY A 106 5.85 7.64 -10.77
C GLY A 106 6.99 7.30 -9.81
N ILE A 107 7.94 6.44 -10.21
CA ILE A 107 9.14 6.15 -9.42
C ILE A 107 10.02 7.40 -9.35
N GLY A 108 10.47 7.75 -8.15
CA GLY A 108 11.30 8.91 -7.88
C GLY A 108 12.51 8.58 -6.99
N TYR A 109 13.52 9.45 -7.10
CA TYR A 109 14.64 9.51 -6.16
C TYR A 109 14.53 10.81 -5.37
N PHE A 110 14.41 10.69 -4.05
CA PHE A 110 14.20 11.80 -3.13
C PHE A 110 15.41 11.90 -2.21
N HIS A 111 15.90 13.12 -1.94
CA HIS A 111 17.02 13.36 -1.05
C HIS A 111 16.81 14.63 -0.21
N GLY A 112 17.05 14.52 1.08
CA GLY A 112 16.97 15.65 2.01
C GLY A 112 16.69 15.22 3.43
N SER A 113 16.53 16.20 4.33
CA SER A 113 16.11 15.96 5.71
C SER A 113 14.59 15.81 5.79
N GLY A 114 14.14 14.85 6.61
CA GLY A 114 12.76 14.78 7.10
C GLY A 114 12.58 15.62 8.37
N LEU A 115 11.34 15.90 8.75
CA LEU A 115 11.00 16.60 10.00
C LEU A 115 10.43 15.59 11.00
N VAL A 116 11.19 15.28 12.05
CA VAL A 116 10.87 14.19 12.99
C VAL A 116 10.80 14.73 14.41
N SER A 117 9.78 14.34 15.16
CA SER A 117 9.68 14.65 16.59
C SER A 117 10.74 13.89 17.40
N SER A 118 11.35 14.56 18.38
CA SER A 118 12.27 13.90 19.32
C SER A 118 11.57 13.02 20.36
N SER A 119 10.24 13.06 20.44
CA SER A 119 9.47 12.35 21.45
C SER A 119 8.15 11.82 20.88
N PRO A 120 7.58 10.76 21.46
CA PRO A 120 6.23 10.29 21.12
C PRO A 120 5.21 11.43 21.19
N LYS A 121 4.19 11.38 20.34
CA LYS A 121 3.12 12.39 20.41
C LYS A 121 2.35 12.21 21.73
N PRO A 122 2.13 13.25 22.53
CA PRO A 122 1.30 13.12 23.73
C PRO A 122 -0.13 12.69 23.38
N GLU A 123 -0.66 11.74 24.15
CA GLU A 123 -2.03 11.24 23.97
C GLU A 123 -3.06 12.11 24.73
N TYR A 124 -4.31 12.12 24.27
CA TYR A 124 -5.52 12.59 25.00
C TYR A 124 -5.41 13.91 25.79
N GLY A 125 -5.18 15.02 25.08
CA GLY A 125 -5.33 16.38 25.64
C GLY A 125 -4.11 16.94 26.37
N HIS A 126 -3.01 16.18 26.45
CA HIS A 126 -1.73 16.72 26.87
C HIS A 126 -1.16 17.68 25.80
N GLU A 127 -0.63 18.83 26.23
CA GLU A 127 -0.01 19.80 25.32
C GLU A 127 1.19 19.15 24.60
N ASP A 128 1.20 19.25 23.27
CA ASP A 128 2.34 18.82 22.45
C ASP A 128 3.51 19.80 22.62
N SER A 129 4.40 19.47 23.56
CA SER A 129 5.66 20.19 23.76
C SER A 129 6.82 19.59 22.96
N SER A 130 6.56 18.64 22.06
CA SER A 130 7.61 17.94 21.33
C SER A 130 8.27 18.85 20.29
N GLU A 131 9.59 18.98 20.37
CA GLU A 131 10.36 19.73 19.37
C GLU A 131 10.61 18.86 18.14
N ALA A 132 10.00 19.23 17.01
CA ALA A 132 10.32 18.64 15.72
C ALA A 132 11.68 19.14 15.21
N LYS A 133 12.56 18.22 14.81
CA LYS A 133 13.91 18.52 14.32
C LYS A 133 14.10 17.94 12.93
N LEU A 134 14.92 18.63 12.13
CA LEU A 134 15.37 18.07 10.88
C LEU A 134 16.28 16.88 11.17
N SER A 135 16.03 15.76 10.49
CA SER A 135 16.93 14.63 10.49
C SER A 135 18.23 14.97 9.77
N GLU A 136 19.27 14.15 9.96
CA GLU A 136 20.35 14.08 8.98
C GLU A 136 19.76 13.78 7.59
N PRO A 137 20.29 14.37 6.50
CA PRO A 137 19.80 14.09 5.16
C PRO A 137 20.00 12.62 4.79
N TYR A 138 18.96 12.02 4.21
CA TYR A 138 19.02 10.67 3.64
C TYR A 138 18.30 10.65 2.29
N SER A 139 18.37 9.50 1.62
CA SER A 139 17.73 9.31 0.32
C SER A 139 16.70 8.19 0.36
N LEU A 140 15.70 8.31 -0.50
CA LEU A 140 14.70 7.29 -0.74
C LEU A 140 14.48 7.13 -2.25
N PHE A 141 14.56 5.90 -2.74
CA PHE A 141 14.12 5.49 -4.05
C PHE A 141 12.79 4.74 -3.90
N ALA A 142 11.70 5.32 -4.37
CA ALA A 142 10.34 4.87 -4.06
C ALA A 142 9.36 5.15 -5.19
N THR A 143 8.24 4.43 -5.18
CA THR A 143 7.07 4.78 -6.00
C THR A 143 6.27 5.92 -5.35
N THR A 144 5.32 6.49 -6.07
CA THR A 144 4.44 7.56 -5.57
C THR A 144 2.98 7.27 -5.88
N PRO A 145 2.02 7.53 -4.96
CA PRO A 145 0.60 7.25 -5.22
C PRO A 145 0.02 8.11 -6.35
N SER A 146 0.43 9.37 -6.41
CA SER A 146 0.01 10.32 -7.45
C SER A 146 1.08 11.39 -7.68
N ARG A 147 1.58 11.49 -8.91
CA ARG A 147 2.62 12.49 -9.27
C ARG A 147 2.23 13.95 -8.98
N PRO A 148 1.01 14.43 -9.27
CA PRO A 148 0.67 15.84 -8.99
C PRO A 148 0.36 16.14 -7.52
N PHE A 149 -0.21 15.20 -6.77
CA PHE A 149 -0.72 15.43 -5.40
C PHE A 149 0.18 14.83 -4.31
N PHE A 150 0.72 13.64 -4.58
CA PHE A 150 1.50 12.84 -3.65
C PHE A 150 2.88 12.44 -4.23
N PRO A 151 3.74 13.38 -4.68
CA PRO A 151 5.05 13.06 -5.29
C PRO A 151 6.10 12.68 -4.23
N ARG A 152 5.82 11.69 -3.40
CA ARG A 152 6.68 11.22 -2.30
C ARG A 152 6.31 9.80 -1.88
N GLY A 153 7.20 9.15 -1.12
CA GLY A 153 6.97 7.81 -0.61
C GLY A 153 5.94 7.80 0.53
N PHE A 154 4.97 6.88 0.43
CA PHE A 154 4.03 6.54 1.50
C PHE A 154 4.19 5.05 1.83
N LEU A 155 4.46 4.74 3.10
CA LEU A 155 4.91 3.41 3.51
C LEU A 155 3.86 2.33 3.21
N TRP A 156 2.59 2.60 3.54
CA TRP A 156 1.53 1.62 3.35
C TRP A 156 1.09 1.49 1.89
N ASP A 157 1.20 2.55 1.08
CA ASP A 157 0.92 2.50 -0.36
C ASP A 157 1.99 1.65 -1.09
N GLU A 158 3.25 1.79 -0.68
CA GLU A 158 4.39 1.17 -1.35
C GLU A 158 4.22 -0.34 -1.50
N GLY A 159 3.74 -1.05 -0.48
CA GLY A 159 3.52 -2.48 -0.57
C GLY A 159 2.60 -2.92 -1.72
N PHE A 160 1.52 -2.18 -1.93
CA PHE A 160 0.60 -2.42 -3.05
C PHE A 160 1.24 -2.12 -4.41
N HIS A 161 2.08 -1.09 -4.48
CA HIS A 161 2.83 -0.76 -5.69
C HIS A 161 3.84 -1.86 -6.03
N GLN A 162 4.51 -2.40 -5.01
CA GLN A 162 5.52 -3.45 -5.18
C GLN A 162 4.92 -4.79 -5.60
N LEU A 163 3.66 -5.11 -5.25
CA LEU A 163 2.96 -6.27 -5.80
C LEU A 163 2.85 -6.22 -7.33
N VAL A 164 2.58 -5.05 -7.90
CA VAL A 164 2.53 -4.85 -9.36
C VAL A 164 3.95 -4.85 -9.94
N LEU A 165 4.83 -4.05 -9.35
CA LEU A 165 6.16 -3.81 -9.89
C LEU A 165 7.00 -5.08 -9.93
N ARG A 166 6.92 -5.95 -8.92
CA ARG A 166 7.69 -7.21 -8.90
C ARG A 166 7.34 -8.16 -10.03
N GLN A 167 6.09 -8.14 -10.53
CA GLN A 167 5.66 -8.97 -11.65
C GLN A 167 6.23 -8.48 -12.98
N TRP A 168 6.51 -7.17 -13.06
CA TRP A 168 7.19 -6.57 -14.19
C TRP A 168 8.72 -6.73 -14.07
N ASP A 169 9.28 -6.30 -12.95
CA ASP A 169 10.72 -6.20 -12.68
C ASP A 169 11.03 -6.44 -11.19
N SER A 170 11.36 -7.69 -10.85
CA SER A 170 11.60 -8.10 -9.46
C SER A 170 12.87 -7.48 -8.86
N ASP A 171 13.87 -7.16 -9.67
CA ASP A 171 15.12 -6.55 -9.18
C ASP A 171 14.88 -5.08 -8.83
N LEU A 172 14.19 -4.35 -9.69
CA LEU A 172 13.79 -2.97 -9.41
C LEU A 172 12.91 -2.88 -8.14
N SER A 173 11.97 -3.81 -7.98
CA SER A 173 11.13 -3.88 -6.78
C SER A 173 11.95 -4.10 -5.51
N LEU A 174 12.94 -5.00 -5.55
CA LEU A 174 13.83 -5.26 -4.43
C LEU A 174 14.68 -4.04 -4.06
N GLU A 175 15.19 -3.30 -5.04
CA GLU A 175 15.97 -2.09 -4.80
C GLU A 175 15.13 -1.00 -4.10
N ILE A 176 13.86 -0.86 -4.46
CA ILE A 176 12.93 0.04 -3.77
C ILE A 176 12.68 -0.42 -2.33
N ILE A 177 12.41 -1.71 -2.11
CA ILE A 177 12.20 -2.27 -0.76
C ILE A 177 13.44 -2.04 0.12
N ARG A 178 14.64 -2.27 -0.42
CA ARG A 178 15.90 -2.00 0.27
C ARG A 178 16.07 -0.52 0.58
N SER A 179 15.68 0.36 -0.34
CA SER A 179 15.73 1.80 -0.09
C SER A 179 14.82 2.20 1.06
N TRP A 180 13.61 1.64 1.17
CA TRP A 180 12.72 1.87 2.31
C TRP A 180 13.33 1.35 3.62
N PHE A 181 13.82 0.12 3.64
CA PHE A 181 14.49 -0.45 4.81
C PHE A 181 15.74 0.31 5.23
N SER A 182 16.41 1.02 4.32
CA SER A 182 17.53 1.91 4.67
C SER A 182 17.11 3.16 5.45
N THR A 183 15.82 3.52 5.43
CA THR A 183 15.27 4.62 6.24
C THR A 183 14.86 4.19 7.65
N MET A 184 14.89 2.87 7.92
CA MET A 184 14.47 2.30 9.20
C MET A 184 15.48 2.63 10.31
N ASP A 185 14.97 3.13 11.44
CA ASP A 185 15.79 3.40 12.61
C ASP A 185 16.21 2.12 13.35
N SER A 186 16.98 2.28 14.43
CA SER A 186 17.43 1.16 15.27
C SER A 186 16.30 0.44 16.01
N ASN A 187 15.15 1.10 16.20
CA ASN A 187 13.98 0.54 16.86
C ASN A 187 13.04 -0.20 15.89
N GLY A 188 13.23 -0.04 14.58
CA GLY A 188 12.38 -0.62 13.53
C GLY A 188 11.33 0.34 12.99
N TRP A 189 11.37 1.62 13.40
CA TRP A 189 10.45 2.64 12.91
C TRP A 189 10.88 3.15 11.53
N MET A 190 9.88 3.39 10.67
CA MET A 190 10.01 4.13 9.42
C MET A 190 8.89 5.17 9.38
N ALA A 191 9.20 6.39 8.95
CA ALA A 191 8.17 7.40 8.77
C ALA A 191 7.13 6.94 7.73
N ARG A 192 5.84 7.07 8.08
CA ARG A 192 4.71 6.69 7.22
C ARG A 192 4.70 7.48 5.91
N GLU A 193 5.18 8.71 5.95
CA GLU A 193 5.22 9.64 4.82
C GLU A 193 6.60 10.30 4.74
N GLN A 194 7.28 10.10 3.61
CA GLN A 194 8.69 10.43 3.43
C GLN A 194 8.84 11.81 2.77
N ILE A 195 8.86 12.86 3.60
CA ILE A 195 8.86 14.26 3.15
C ILE A 195 10.29 14.82 3.21
N LEU A 196 11.08 14.57 2.16
CA LEU A 196 12.52 14.87 2.15
C LEU A 196 12.82 16.20 1.42
N GLY A 197 13.36 17.18 2.16
CA GLY A 197 13.78 18.45 1.59
C GLY A 197 12.66 19.47 1.34
N ASP A 198 13.03 20.65 0.80
CA ASP A 198 12.10 21.77 0.61
C ASP A 198 11.08 21.52 -0.51
N GLU A 199 11.49 20.83 -1.58
CA GLU A 199 10.61 20.51 -2.71
C GLU A 199 9.43 19.64 -2.27
N ALA A 200 9.69 18.54 -1.55
CA ALA A 200 8.65 17.68 -1.01
C ALA A 200 7.76 18.43 0.00
N ARG A 201 8.36 19.19 0.93
CA ARG A 201 7.61 19.98 1.92
C ARG A 201 6.70 21.04 1.30
N SER A 202 7.03 21.56 0.10
CA SER A 202 6.18 22.52 -0.61
C SER A 202 4.82 21.95 -1.04
N LYS A 203 4.68 20.61 -1.03
CA LYS A 203 3.46 19.88 -1.40
C LYS A 203 2.68 19.34 -0.20
N VAL A 204 3.12 19.64 1.03
CA VAL A 204 2.50 19.11 2.25
C VAL A 204 2.13 20.26 3.20
N PRO A 205 0.85 20.37 3.64
CA PRO A 205 0.47 21.29 4.71
C PRO A 205 1.33 21.10 5.96
N ARG A 206 1.62 22.18 6.70
CA ARG A 206 2.61 22.17 7.78
C ARG A 206 2.25 21.19 8.90
N GLU A 207 0.98 21.05 9.18
CA GLU A 207 0.38 20.16 10.17
C GLU A 207 0.64 18.68 9.91
N PHE A 208 0.95 18.28 8.68
CA PHE A 208 1.26 16.89 8.30
C PHE A 208 2.76 16.63 8.08
N GLN A 209 3.61 17.65 8.20
CA GLN A 209 5.04 17.50 7.91
C GLN A 209 5.79 16.73 9.01
N VAL A 210 5.40 16.90 10.28
CA VAL A 210 6.08 16.28 11.42
C VAL A 210 5.74 14.78 11.47
N GLN A 211 6.76 13.95 11.46
CA GLN A 211 6.65 12.50 11.65
C GLN A 211 6.96 12.14 13.11
N TYR A 212 6.19 11.23 13.69
CA TYR A 212 6.32 10.81 15.09
C TYR A 212 6.84 9.37 15.17
N PRO A 213 7.87 9.08 16.00
CA PRO A 213 8.56 7.79 16.01
C PRO A 213 7.76 6.63 16.63
N ASP A 214 6.64 6.94 17.31
CA ASP A 214 5.68 5.99 17.87
C ASP A 214 4.50 5.72 16.92
N PHE A 215 4.41 6.44 15.81
CA PHE A 215 3.35 6.25 14.83
C PHE A 215 3.76 5.16 13.84
N ALA A 216 3.08 4.02 13.93
CA ALA A 216 3.17 2.94 12.96
C ALA A 216 2.26 3.20 11.74
N ASN A 217 2.40 2.37 10.71
CA ASN A 217 1.52 2.32 9.56
C ASN A 217 1.53 0.90 8.98
N PRO A 218 0.43 0.37 8.40
CA PRO A 218 0.35 -1.02 7.97
C PRO A 218 1.59 -1.49 7.18
N PRO A 219 2.20 -2.63 7.55
CA PRO A 219 3.47 -3.09 6.99
C PRO A 219 3.28 -3.77 5.63
N THR A 220 2.51 -3.16 4.72
CA THR A 220 2.14 -3.74 3.41
C THR A 220 3.34 -4.05 2.53
N ILE A 221 4.48 -3.37 2.74
CA ILE A 221 5.75 -3.67 2.05
C ILE A 221 6.16 -5.14 2.19
N LEU A 222 5.72 -5.80 3.26
CA LEU A 222 5.95 -7.22 3.50
C LEU A 222 5.18 -8.13 2.55
N PHE A 223 4.12 -7.68 1.88
CA PHE A 223 3.42 -8.50 0.87
C PHE A 223 4.34 -8.89 -0.29
N ALA A 224 5.21 -7.97 -0.73
CA ALA A 224 6.18 -8.27 -1.78
C ALA A 224 7.26 -9.25 -1.28
N VAL A 225 7.59 -9.22 0.02
CA VAL A 225 8.54 -10.13 0.66
C VAL A 225 7.94 -11.54 0.78
N GLU A 226 6.70 -11.65 1.24
CA GLU A 226 5.94 -12.90 1.28
C GLU A 226 5.85 -13.54 -0.11
N ALA A 227 5.46 -12.77 -1.14
CA ALA A 227 5.39 -13.27 -2.50
C ALA A 227 6.74 -13.77 -3.06
N MET A 228 7.87 -13.21 -2.59
CA MET A 228 9.21 -13.73 -2.91
C MET A 228 9.51 -15.05 -2.17
N ALA A 229 9.12 -15.16 -0.89
CA ALA A 229 9.27 -16.39 -0.10
C ALA A 229 8.47 -17.55 -0.70
N GLU A 230 7.23 -17.30 -1.12
CA GLU A 230 6.37 -18.31 -1.75
C GLU A 230 6.88 -18.76 -3.10
N GLN A 231 7.41 -17.84 -3.91
CA GLN A 231 8.04 -18.18 -5.17
C GLN A 231 9.23 -19.12 -4.96
N LEU A 232 9.97 -18.95 -3.86
CA LEU A 232 11.06 -19.84 -3.50
C LEU A 232 10.54 -21.23 -3.09
N LEU A 233 9.50 -21.29 -2.25
CA LEU A 233 8.88 -22.54 -1.81
C LEU A 233 8.29 -23.34 -2.98
N ALA A 234 7.57 -22.68 -3.89
CA ALA A 234 6.99 -23.30 -5.08
C ALA A 234 8.06 -23.89 -6.00
N ARG A 235 9.21 -23.21 -6.15
CA ARG A 235 10.37 -23.71 -6.90
C ARG A 235 11.08 -24.87 -6.18
N GLY A 236 11.09 -24.85 -4.85
CA GLY A 236 11.58 -25.96 -4.02
C GLY A 236 10.76 -27.24 -4.19
N MET A 237 9.43 -27.15 -4.28
CA MET A 237 8.55 -28.31 -4.53
C MET A 237 8.70 -28.89 -5.94
N THR A 238 9.16 -28.12 -6.92
CA THR A 238 9.44 -28.63 -8.27
C THR A 238 10.74 -29.42 -8.41
N ARG A 239 11.60 -29.46 -7.38
CA ARG A 239 12.75 -30.39 -7.30
C ARG A 239 12.45 -31.44 -6.24
N SER A 240 11.93 -32.60 -6.64
CA SER A 240 11.96 -33.78 -5.78
C SER A 240 13.40 -34.00 -5.30
N VAL A 241 13.57 -34.20 -3.99
CA VAL A 241 14.86 -34.53 -3.36
C VAL A 241 15.48 -35.77 -4.04
N ASP A 242 14.66 -36.67 -4.57
CA ASP A 242 15.10 -37.86 -5.30
C ASP A 242 15.69 -37.56 -6.69
N ASP A 243 15.25 -36.49 -7.37
CA ASP A 243 15.78 -36.10 -8.69
C ASP A 243 17.14 -35.39 -8.57
N ALA A 244 17.33 -34.57 -7.52
CA ALA A 244 18.59 -33.87 -7.28
C ALA A 244 19.72 -34.82 -6.83
N LEU A 245 19.39 -35.88 -6.08
CA LEU A 245 20.34 -36.91 -5.66
C LEU A 245 20.78 -37.84 -6.80
N GLN A 246 19.97 -38.02 -7.85
CA GLN A 246 20.34 -38.81 -9.02
C GLN A 246 21.12 -38.02 -10.09
N ALA A 247 21.04 -36.69 -10.09
CA ALA A 247 21.60 -35.87 -11.18
C ALA A 247 23.12 -35.62 -11.10
N GLY A 248 23.82 -35.99 -10.02
CA GLY A 248 25.29 -36.04 -9.99
C GLY A 248 26.03 -34.75 -10.40
N ALA A 249 25.39 -33.59 -10.32
CA ALA A 249 25.91 -32.32 -10.83
C ALA A 249 25.89 -31.26 -9.73
N MET A 250 26.87 -31.31 -8.82
CA MET A 250 27.33 -30.10 -8.14
C MET A 250 28.66 -29.71 -8.77
N GLU A 251 28.60 -28.88 -9.82
CA GLU A 251 29.75 -28.08 -10.23
C GLU A 251 29.93 -26.93 -9.23
N GLU A 252 31.13 -26.83 -8.66
CA GLU A 252 31.56 -25.69 -7.86
C GLU A 252 31.59 -24.42 -8.74
N GLY A 253 30.66 -23.48 -8.52
CA GLY A 253 30.77 -22.11 -9.05
C GLY A 253 29.53 -21.45 -9.63
N MET A 254 28.36 -22.09 -9.68
CA MET A 254 27.12 -21.45 -10.18
C MET A 254 26.05 -21.40 -9.09
N CYS A 255 25.84 -20.21 -8.51
CA CYS A 255 24.61 -19.91 -7.75
C CYS A 255 23.46 -19.82 -8.76
N ASP A 256 22.52 -20.75 -8.71
CA ASP A 256 21.33 -20.71 -9.57
C ASP A 256 20.33 -19.63 -9.10
N GLU A 257 19.25 -19.41 -9.87
CA GLU A 257 18.22 -18.41 -9.52
C GLU A 257 17.61 -18.63 -8.12
N GLN A 258 17.57 -19.89 -7.66
CA GLN A 258 17.02 -20.26 -6.35
C GLN A 258 17.94 -19.78 -5.23
N CYS A 259 19.24 -20.04 -5.37
CA CYS A 259 20.28 -19.51 -4.49
C CYS A 259 20.26 -17.97 -4.43
N LEU A 260 20.07 -17.29 -5.57
CA LEU A 260 19.97 -15.83 -5.61
C LEU A 260 18.71 -15.32 -4.88
N LEU A 261 17.55 -15.96 -5.08
CA LEU A 261 16.29 -15.57 -4.43
C LEU A 261 16.38 -15.79 -2.90
N GLN A 262 16.96 -16.90 -2.45
CA GLN A 262 17.22 -17.14 -1.02
C GLN A 262 18.13 -16.04 -0.45
N SER A 263 19.25 -15.72 -1.11
CA SER A 263 20.16 -14.66 -0.66
C SER A 263 19.47 -13.29 -0.56
N LYS A 264 18.53 -12.99 -1.47
CA LYS A 264 17.71 -11.79 -1.39
C LYS A 264 16.82 -11.81 -0.15
N LEU A 265 16.12 -12.90 0.14
CA LEU A 265 15.26 -13.04 1.32
C LEU A 265 16.07 -12.97 2.63
N ASP A 266 17.23 -13.63 2.69
CA ASP A 266 18.15 -13.58 3.83
C ASP A 266 18.58 -12.14 4.13
N SER A 267 18.76 -11.32 3.08
CA SER A 267 19.10 -9.90 3.23
C SER A 267 17.96 -9.04 3.77
N LEU A 268 16.70 -9.50 3.68
CA LEU A 268 15.50 -8.79 4.15
C LEU A 268 15.05 -9.25 5.54
N ALA A 269 15.30 -10.51 5.93
CA ALA A 269 14.83 -11.08 7.19
C ALA A 269 15.19 -10.27 8.46
N PRO A 270 16.39 -9.67 8.60
CA PRO A 270 16.69 -8.83 9.76
C PRO A 270 15.78 -7.59 9.87
N TYR A 271 15.32 -7.04 8.74
CA TYR A 271 14.43 -5.87 8.71
C TYR A 271 12.99 -6.28 9.03
N THR A 272 12.52 -7.42 8.54
CA THR A 272 11.19 -7.94 8.88
C THR A 272 11.08 -8.25 10.38
N SER A 273 12.14 -8.81 10.98
CA SER A 273 12.17 -9.08 12.42
C SER A 273 12.23 -7.79 13.25
N ARG A 274 12.99 -6.79 12.79
CA ARG A 274 13.04 -5.49 13.47
C ARG A 274 11.70 -4.77 13.40
N LEU A 275 11.02 -4.82 12.26
CA LEU A 275 9.68 -4.25 12.10
C LEU A 275 8.65 -4.94 12.99
N LEU A 276 8.64 -6.27 13.07
CA LEU A 276 7.79 -7.00 14.02
C LEU A 276 8.06 -6.55 15.47
N GLY A 277 9.33 -6.47 15.88
CA GLY A 277 9.70 -6.01 17.22
C GLY A 277 9.26 -4.56 17.49
N PHE A 278 9.33 -3.69 16.48
CA PHE A 278 8.79 -2.32 16.57
C PHE A 278 7.29 -2.34 16.87
N PHE A 279 6.49 -3.09 16.11
CA PHE A 279 5.05 -3.16 16.31
C PHE A 279 4.68 -3.77 17.66
N GLN A 280 5.28 -4.91 18.01
CA GLN A 280 5.03 -5.60 19.27
C GLN A 280 5.32 -4.71 20.49
N LYS A 281 6.31 -3.81 20.40
CA LYS A 281 6.70 -2.92 21.49
C LYS A 281 5.94 -1.59 21.49
N SER A 282 5.90 -0.90 20.35
CA SER A 282 5.38 0.47 20.27
C SER A 282 3.85 0.53 20.22
N GLN A 283 3.21 -0.50 19.66
CA GLN A 283 1.75 -0.56 19.47
C GLN A 283 1.06 -1.51 20.46
N ALA A 284 1.76 -1.99 21.49
CA ALA A 284 1.16 -2.82 22.53
C ALA A 284 -0.02 -2.10 23.20
N GLY A 285 -1.19 -2.72 23.22
CA GLY A 285 -2.35 -2.22 23.97
C GLY A 285 -2.26 -2.61 25.44
N ASP A 286 -3.25 -2.20 26.21
CA ASP A 286 -3.43 -2.70 27.57
C ASP A 286 -3.92 -4.15 27.56
N LYS A 287 -3.83 -4.81 28.72
CA LYS A 287 -4.43 -6.13 28.87
C LYS A 287 -5.91 -6.01 28.57
N ALA A 288 -6.41 -6.96 27.80
CA ALA A 288 -7.82 -6.97 27.55
C ALA A 288 -8.57 -7.31 28.86
N ASP A 289 -8.12 -8.28 29.68
CA ASP A 289 -8.77 -8.71 30.95
C ASP A 289 -7.68 -8.85 32.02
N ASP A 290 -8.00 -8.49 33.26
CA ASP A 290 -7.09 -8.59 34.41
C ASP A 290 -6.59 -10.02 34.66
N SER A 291 -7.39 -11.02 34.28
CA SER A 291 -7.01 -12.43 34.30
C SER A 291 -5.95 -12.80 33.25
N MET A 292 -5.74 -11.94 32.24
CA MET A 292 -4.74 -12.18 31.20
C MET A 292 -3.34 -11.74 31.64
N PRO A 293 -2.29 -12.49 31.27
CA PRO A 293 -0.93 -12.03 31.49
C PRO A 293 -0.63 -10.82 30.59
N PRO A 294 0.26 -9.89 30.99
CA PRO A 294 0.63 -8.73 30.17
C PRO A 294 1.18 -9.11 28.79
N SER A 295 1.78 -10.30 28.67
CA SER A 295 2.27 -10.86 27.42
C SER A 295 1.18 -11.31 26.43
N LYS A 296 -0.10 -11.23 26.81
CA LYS A 296 -1.28 -11.55 25.98
C LYS A 296 -2.20 -10.34 25.80
N ALA A 297 -1.67 -9.13 25.90
CA ALA A 297 -2.39 -7.89 25.62
C ALA A 297 -2.78 -7.77 24.13
N GLY A 298 -3.81 -6.98 23.83
CA GLY A 298 -4.13 -6.62 22.45
C GLY A 298 -3.16 -5.58 21.89
N TYR A 299 -3.48 -5.02 20.73
CA TYR A 299 -2.68 -3.94 20.12
C TYR A 299 -3.55 -2.71 19.86
N ARG A 300 -2.96 -1.52 19.99
CA ARG A 300 -3.65 -0.24 19.79
C ARG A 300 -2.83 0.70 18.91
N TRP A 301 -3.51 1.33 17.97
CA TRP A 301 -2.93 2.34 17.08
C TRP A 301 -2.63 3.60 17.90
N ARG A 302 -1.39 4.08 17.82
CA ARG A 302 -1.00 5.38 18.41
C ARG A 302 -1.44 6.54 17.52
N GLY A 303 -1.59 7.72 18.12
CA GLY A 303 -1.84 8.95 17.38
C GLY A 303 -3.26 9.18 16.90
N ARG A 304 -4.21 8.34 17.33
CA ARG A 304 -5.63 8.51 17.05
C ARG A 304 -6.15 9.82 17.64
N THR A 305 -7.03 10.50 16.89
CA THR A 305 -7.89 11.59 17.36
C THR A 305 -9.33 11.10 17.46
N GLU A 306 -10.25 11.94 17.94
CA GLU A 306 -11.68 11.62 18.01
C GLU A 306 -12.24 11.09 16.68
N ASN A 307 -11.89 11.77 15.58
CA ASN A 307 -12.46 11.48 14.26
C ASN A 307 -11.53 10.71 13.33
N HIS A 308 -10.24 10.54 13.67
CA HIS A 308 -9.27 9.97 12.74
C HIS A 308 -8.24 9.02 13.38
N THR A 309 -7.94 7.92 12.67
CA THR A 309 -6.85 6.99 13.00
C THR A 309 -5.89 6.90 11.81
N LEU A 310 -5.17 7.99 11.51
CA LEU A 310 -4.27 8.13 10.35
C LEU A 310 -3.17 7.06 10.27
N THR A 311 -2.78 6.53 11.43
CA THR A 311 -1.77 5.47 11.56
C THR A 311 -2.28 4.12 11.06
N SER A 312 -3.60 3.87 11.06
CA SER A 312 -4.17 2.65 10.49
C SER A 312 -4.15 2.62 8.96
N GLY A 313 -4.03 3.79 8.31
CA GLY A 313 -4.24 3.93 6.85
C GLY A 313 -5.71 4.03 6.44
N LEU A 314 -6.65 3.77 7.36
CA LEU A 314 -8.09 3.96 7.17
C LEU A 314 -8.57 5.18 7.97
N ASP A 315 -8.17 6.35 7.51
CA ASP A 315 -8.17 7.63 8.25
C ASP A 315 -9.44 7.90 9.05
N ASP A 316 -10.62 7.94 8.42
CA ASP A 316 -11.91 8.27 9.06
C ASP A 316 -12.79 7.03 9.30
N TYR A 317 -12.27 5.81 9.17
CA TYR A 317 -13.06 4.60 9.47
C TYR A 317 -13.55 4.67 10.92
N PRO A 318 -14.84 4.42 11.20
CA PRO A 318 -15.39 4.57 12.54
C PRO A 318 -14.72 3.59 13.52
N ARG A 319 -14.27 4.14 14.65
CA ARG A 319 -13.66 3.44 15.78
C ARG A 319 -14.44 3.85 17.05
N ALA A 320 -13.96 3.50 18.25
CA ALA A 320 -14.64 3.88 19.50
C ALA A 320 -14.94 5.38 19.54
N SER A 321 -16.16 5.79 19.86
CA SER A 321 -16.57 7.20 19.81
C SER A 321 -15.74 8.11 20.70
N VAL A 322 -15.38 7.62 21.89
CA VAL A 322 -14.46 8.28 22.82
C VAL A 322 -13.11 7.56 22.77
N PRO A 323 -12.05 8.21 22.27
CA PRO A 323 -10.72 7.62 22.28
C PRO A 323 -10.23 7.34 23.71
N SER A 324 -9.59 6.19 23.93
CA SER A 324 -9.06 5.79 25.24
C SER A 324 -7.78 4.98 25.12
N THR A 325 -7.01 4.88 26.21
CA THR A 325 -5.81 4.01 26.23
C THR A 325 -6.17 2.53 26.19
N GLY A 326 -7.40 2.18 26.61
CA GLY A 326 -7.93 0.81 26.67
C GLY A 326 -8.51 0.29 25.36
N GLU A 327 -8.45 1.05 24.27
CA GLU A 327 -8.83 0.56 22.94
C GLU A 327 -7.89 -0.55 22.46
N LEU A 328 -8.45 -1.56 21.80
CA LEU A 328 -7.71 -2.62 21.11
C LEU A 328 -8.26 -2.75 19.68
N HIS A 329 -7.39 -2.69 18.69
CA HIS A 329 -7.78 -2.63 17.28
C HIS A 329 -7.52 -3.96 16.57
N VAL A 330 -8.55 -4.50 15.93
CA VAL A 330 -8.51 -5.84 15.33
C VAL A 330 -7.65 -5.90 14.08
N ASP A 331 -7.67 -4.85 13.26
CA ASP A 331 -6.83 -4.73 12.08
C ASP A 331 -5.34 -4.70 12.45
N LEU A 332 -4.98 -3.96 13.49
CA LEU A 332 -3.61 -3.93 14.00
C LEU A 332 -3.17 -5.28 14.57
N TYR A 333 -4.03 -5.96 15.35
CA TYR A 333 -3.73 -7.29 15.85
C TYR A 333 -3.48 -8.26 14.68
N SER A 334 -4.33 -8.20 13.65
CA SER A 334 -4.20 -9.02 12.44
C SER A 334 -2.86 -8.76 11.74
N TRP A 335 -2.40 -7.51 11.66
CA TRP A 335 -1.07 -7.19 11.12
C TRP A 335 0.06 -7.81 11.93
N VAL A 336 -0.03 -7.79 13.27
CA VAL A 336 1.00 -8.39 14.12
C VAL A 336 1.04 -9.91 13.94
N ALA A 337 -0.11 -10.58 13.94
CA ALA A 337 -0.19 -12.02 13.68
C ALA A 337 0.39 -12.39 12.30
N TYR A 338 0.06 -11.62 11.26
CA TYR A 338 0.64 -11.77 9.92
C TYR A 338 2.17 -11.62 9.91
N MET A 339 2.71 -10.61 10.60
CA MET A 339 4.16 -10.43 10.70
C MET A 339 4.85 -11.54 11.48
N THR A 340 4.21 -12.07 12.53
CA THR A 340 4.73 -13.22 13.29
C THR A 340 4.85 -14.44 12.38
N ARG A 341 3.78 -14.76 11.63
CA ARG A 341 3.78 -15.86 10.63
C ARG A 341 4.90 -15.71 9.61
N LEU A 342 4.97 -14.55 8.95
CA LEU A 342 5.97 -14.31 7.91
C LEU A 342 7.41 -14.40 8.46
N ASN A 343 7.67 -13.92 9.69
CA ASN A 343 8.99 -14.05 10.29
C ASN A 343 9.35 -15.51 10.63
N ALA A 344 8.39 -16.33 11.07
CA ALA A 344 8.61 -17.76 11.29
C ALA A 344 8.97 -18.46 9.97
N GLU A 345 8.21 -18.20 8.89
CA GLU A 345 8.45 -18.71 7.55
C GLU A 345 9.84 -18.32 7.02
N LEU A 346 10.20 -17.02 7.07
CA LEU A 346 11.50 -16.52 6.60
C LEU A 346 12.67 -17.07 7.41
N SER A 347 12.48 -17.35 8.70
CA SER A 347 13.51 -17.94 9.55
C SER A 347 13.57 -19.47 9.49
N SER A 348 12.68 -20.10 8.72
CA SER A 348 12.51 -21.57 8.66
C SER A 348 12.36 -22.20 10.04
N LYS A 349 11.76 -21.47 10.99
CA LYS A 349 11.47 -21.95 12.34
C LYS A 349 10.02 -22.39 12.41
N GLU A 350 9.75 -23.38 13.26
CA GLU A 350 8.38 -23.74 13.60
C GLU A 350 7.69 -22.52 14.22
N ASP A 351 6.49 -22.20 13.72
CA ASP A 351 5.71 -21.08 14.23
C ASP A 351 4.98 -21.50 15.50
N THR A 352 5.67 -21.38 16.62
CA THR A 352 5.12 -21.73 17.93
C THR A 352 4.20 -20.64 18.49
N GLU A 353 4.14 -19.46 17.87
CA GLU A 353 3.43 -18.29 18.41
C GLU A 353 2.13 -17.96 17.65
N LEU A 354 2.01 -18.31 16.37
CA LEU A 354 0.82 -18.01 15.55
C LEU A 354 -0.46 -18.60 16.11
N GLU A 355 -0.48 -19.87 16.51
CA GLU A 355 -1.67 -20.48 17.12
C GLU A 355 -2.14 -19.70 18.35
N SER A 356 -1.21 -19.23 19.19
CA SER A 356 -1.54 -18.38 20.33
C SER A 356 -2.06 -17.00 19.90
N HIS A 357 -1.59 -16.45 18.78
CA HIS A 357 -2.14 -15.21 18.23
C HIS A 357 -3.55 -15.41 17.67
N LEU A 358 -3.83 -16.52 16.97
CA LEU A 358 -5.15 -16.82 16.42
C LEU A 358 -6.18 -17.03 17.53
N GLU A 359 -5.83 -17.81 18.57
CA GLU A 359 -6.67 -17.99 19.76
C GLU A 359 -6.99 -16.64 20.44
N MET A 360 -6.00 -15.74 20.52
CA MET A 360 -6.16 -14.46 21.19
C MET A 360 -6.94 -13.45 20.33
N LEU A 361 -6.74 -13.47 19.02
CA LEU A 361 -7.51 -12.66 18.07
C LEU A 361 -9.01 -13.00 18.20
N ASP A 362 -9.36 -14.28 18.24
CA ASP A 362 -10.72 -14.73 18.50
C ASP A 362 -11.20 -14.31 19.89
N LYS A 363 -10.42 -14.59 20.93
CA LYS A 363 -10.81 -14.28 22.32
C LYS A 363 -11.04 -12.79 22.58
N ILE A 364 -10.28 -11.92 21.93
CA ILE A 364 -10.39 -10.47 22.13
C ILE A 364 -11.44 -9.87 21.20
N HIS A 365 -11.42 -10.23 19.92
CA HIS A 365 -12.09 -9.45 18.89
C HIS A 365 -13.32 -10.11 18.27
N TRP A 366 -13.57 -11.41 18.50
CA TRP A 366 -14.78 -12.06 17.97
C TRP A 366 -15.99 -11.76 18.86
N ASN A 367 -17.00 -11.13 18.27
CA ASN A 367 -18.29 -10.89 18.92
C ASN A 367 -19.31 -11.94 18.45
N GLU A 368 -19.71 -12.83 19.36
CA GLU A 368 -20.66 -13.92 19.09
C GLU A 368 -22.11 -13.44 18.83
N GLN A 369 -22.49 -12.26 19.31
CA GLN A 369 -23.83 -11.71 19.08
C GLN A 369 -23.94 -11.12 17.67
N GLU A 370 -22.88 -10.44 17.23
CA GLU A 370 -22.78 -9.79 15.93
C GLU A 370 -22.22 -10.72 14.84
N ASN A 371 -21.67 -11.88 15.21
CA ASN A 371 -21.00 -12.82 14.30
C ASN A 371 -19.91 -12.16 13.45
N MET A 372 -19.06 -11.34 14.08
CA MET A 372 -18.00 -10.62 13.38
C MET A 372 -16.83 -10.25 14.30
N TYR A 373 -15.72 -9.91 13.66
CA TYR A 373 -14.59 -9.30 14.34
C TYR A 373 -14.78 -7.80 14.51
N CYS A 374 -14.54 -7.31 15.73
CA CYS A 374 -14.72 -5.90 16.10
C CYS A 374 -13.49 -5.36 16.84
N ASP A 375 -13.34 -4.03 16.80
CA ASP A 375 -12.49 -3.36 17.77
C ASP A 375 -13.09 -3.50 19.18
N VAL A 376 -12.27 -3.27 20.20
CA VAL A 376 -12.69 -3.31 21.61
C VAL A 376 -12.27 -2.02 22.29
N THR A 377 -13.09 -1.53 23.22
CA THR A 377 -12.72 -0.44 24.14
C THR A 377 -13.17 -0.77 25.56
N MET A 378 -12.79 0.07 26.52
CA MET A 378 -13.31 0.03 27.89
C MET A 378 -14.51 0.97 28.01
N GLY A 379 -15.65 0.45 28.44
CA GLY A 379 -16.86 1.19 28.77
C GLY A 379 -17.23 1.02 30.25
N ILE A 380 -18.18 1.80 30.75
CA ILE A 380 -18.69 1.67 32.12
C ILE A 380 -19.71 0.53 32.16
N ARG A 381 -19.60 -0.37 33.15
CA ARG A 381 -20.56 -1.44 33.42
C ARG A 381 -21.92 -0.86 33.70
N GLU A 382 -22.93 -1.42 33.04
CA GLU A 382 -24.32 -0.99 33.21
C GLU A 382 -24.86 -1.26 34.63
N ASP A 383 -24.26 -2.19 35.39
CA ASP A 383 -24.64 -2.55 36.77
C ASP A 383 -23.75 -1.93 37.85
N TYR A 384 -22.94 -0.93 37.51
CA TYR A 384 -22.04 -0.25 38.44
C TYR A 384 -22.82 0.47 39.56
N ASP A 385 -22.58 0.06 40.81
CA ASP A 385 -23.07 0.76 42.00
C ASP A 385 -21.89 1.42 42.72
N GLU A 386 -21.81 2.76 42.62
CA GLU A 386 -20.79 3.60 43.28
C GLU A 386 -20.68 3.38 44.80
N LEU A 387 -21.68 2.78 45.44
CA LEU A 387 -21.69 2.49 46.88
C LEU A 387 -21.15 1.11 47.24
N GLU A 388 -21.07 0.15 46.31
CA GLU A 388 -20.61 -1.23 46.54
C GLU A 388 -19.28 -1.56 45.84
N ASP A 389 -18.92 -0.86 44.77
CA ASP A 389 -17.73 -1.14 43.96
C ASP A 389 -16.57 -0.15 44.23
N GLU A 390 -15.42 -0.67 44.69
CA GLU A 390 -14.21 0.12 45.01
C GLU A 390 -13.36 0.49 43.77
N ASP A 391 -13.55 -0.19 42.63
CA ASP A 391 -12.94 0.12 41.33
C ASP A 391 -14.01 0.70 40.39
N GLU A 392 -13.66 1.70 39.56
CA GLU A 392 -14.53 2.17 38.48
C GLU A 392 -14.89 0.95 37.62
N GLY A 393 -16.13 0.47 37.70
CA GLY A 393 -16.56 -0.79 37.09
C GLY A 393 -16.53 -0.70 35.58
N LEU A 394 -15.36 -0.79 34.96
CA LEU A 394 -15.19 -0.74 33.52
C LEU A 394 -15.28 -2.16 32.96
N GLU A 395 -16.07 -2.35 31.91
CA GLU A 395 -16.13 -3.59 31.14
C GLU A 395 -15.72 -3.36 29.68
N ARG A 396 -15.34 -4.44 29.02
CA ARG A 396 -15.04 -4.38 27.60
C ARG A 396 -16.31 -4.22 26.79
N VAL A 397 -16.28 -3.30 25.84
CA VAL A 397 -17.34 -3.07 24.88
C VAL A 397 -16.80 -3.29 23.48
N PHE A 398 -17.50 -4.13 22.70
CA PHE A 398 -17.19 -4.31 21.30
C PHE A 398 -17.66 -3.11 20.49
N VAL A 399 -16.76 -2.60 19.63
CA VAL A 399 -17.04 -1.52 18.70
C VAL A 399 -17.14 -2.11 17.30
N CYS A 400 -18.36 -2.48 16.93
CA CYS A 400 -18.64 -3.27 15.73
C CYS A 400 -19.16 -2.38 14.59
N HIS A 401 -18.25 -2.01 13.70
CA HIS A 401 -18.58 -1.35 12.43
C HIS A 401 -18.29 -2.31 11.29
N ARG A 402 -19.33 -2.85 10.64
CA ARG A 402 -19.18 -3.79 9.52
C ARG A 402 -18.50 -3.10 8.35
N GLY A 403 -17.36 -3.61 7.92
CA GLY A 403 -16.57 -2.98 6.87
C GLY A 403 -15.18 -3.57 6.81
N TYR A 404 -14.26 -2.88 6.12
CA TYR A 404 -12.91 -3.37 5.88
C TYR A 404 -12.18 -3.82 7.15
N VAL A 405 -12.30 -3.09 8.26
CA VAL A 405 -11.64 -3.44 9.54
C VAL A 405 -12.04 -4.83 10.01
N SER A 406 -13.32 -5.19 9.92
CA SER A 406 -13.85 -6.49 10.32
C SER A 406 -13.35 -7.65 9.44
N LEU A 407 -12.85 -7.35 8.24
CA LEU A 407 -12.38 -8.35 7.29
C LEU A 407 -10.90 -8.69 7.50
N PHE A 408 -10.10 -7.87 8.20
CA PHE A 408 -8.65 -8.00 8.27
C PHE A 408 -8.13 -9.40 8.66
N PRO A 409 -8.74 -10.12 9.62
CA PRO A 409 -8.36 -11.50 9.89
C PRO A 409 -8.44 -12.39 8.64
N MET A 410 -9.50 -12.27 7.85
CA MET A 410 -9.66 -13.00 6.59
C MET A 410 -8.72 -12.46 5.50
N LEU A 411 -8.58 -11.13 5.37
CA LEU A 411 -7.70 -10.51 4.35
C LEU A 411 -6.26 -10.99 4.43
N LEU A 412 -5.76 -11.25 5.65
CA LEU A 412 -4.39 -11.68 5.93
C LEU A 412 -4.24 -13.21 6.05
N GLY A 413 -5.28 -13.97 5.72
CA GLY A 413 -5.27 -15.44 5.74
C GLY A 413 -5.24 -16.06 7.14
N LEU A 414 -5.74 -15.36 8.15
CA LEU A 414 -5.71 -15.79 9.56
C LEU A 414 -6.97 -16.58 9.97
N VAL A 415 -8.01 -16.61 9.13
CA VAL A 415 -9.24 -17.38 9.39
C VAL A 415 -9.15 -18.75 8.70
N PRO A 416 -9.23 -19.87 9.45
CA PRO A 416 -9.19 -21.21 8.85
C PRO A 416 -10.34 -21.48 7.87
N PRO A 417 -10.12 -22.20 6.75
CA PRO A 417 -11.14 -22.47 5.73
C PRO A 417 -12.39 -23.23 6.24
N GLY A 418 -12.26 -24.00 7.32
CA GLY A 418 -13.35 -24.74 7.94
C GLY A 418 -14.02 -24.04 9.13
N SER A 419 -13.63 -22.79 9.44
CA SER A 419 -14.18 -22.04 10.58
C SER A 419 -15.55 -21.45 10.25
N ASP A 420 -16.54 -21.60 11.13
CA ASP A 420 -17.87 -21.00 10.95
C ASP A 420 -17.82 -19.47 10.82
N LYS A 421 -16.80 -18.85 11.42
CA LYS A 421 -16.51 -17.42 11.31
C LYS A 421 -16.30 -16.97 9.86
N LEU A 422 -15.71 -17.83 9.02
CA LEU A 422 -15.55 -17.54 7.60
C LEU A 422 -16.89 -17.38 6.90
N GLY A 423 -17.87 -18.24 7.21
CA GLY A 423 -19.22 -18.15 6.67
C GLY A 423 -19.84 -16.78 6.93
N HIS A 424 -19.81 -16.32 8.18
CA HIS A 424 -20.34 -15.00 8.54
C HIS A 424 -19.63 -13.83 7.85
N ILE A 425 -18.32 -13.95 7.64
CA ILE A 425 -17.54 -12.94 6.90
C ILE A 425 -17.96 -12.92 5.41
N LEU A 426 -18.14 -14.08 4.78
CA LEU A 426 -18.57 -14.18 3.39
C LEU A 426 -20.00 -13.68 3.21
N ASP A 427 -20.91 -14.02 4.14
CA ASP A 427 -22.29 -13.53 4.17
C ASP A 427 -22.33 -11.99 4.24
N MET A 428 -21.49 -11.38 5.09
CA MET A 428 -21.38 -9.92 5.20
C MET A 428 -20.84 -9.27 3.92
N ILE A 429 -19.85 -9.90 3.27
CA ILE A 429 -19.28 -9.40 2.01
C ILE A 429 -20.32 -9.41 0.91
N GLU A 430 -21.15 -10.45 0.80
CA GLU A 430 -22.09 -10.63 -0.30
C GLU A 430 -23.45 -9.95 -0.11
N ASP A 431 -23.77 -9.46 1.11
CA ASP A 431 -25.01 -8.72 1.39
C ASP A 431 -24.99 -7.31 0.75
N PRO A 432 -25.89 -6.99 -0.20
CA PRO A 432 -25.99 -5.66 -0.81
C PRO A 432 -26.39 -4.54 0.15
N GLU A 433 -27.05 -4.88 1.25
CA GLU A 433 -27.41 -3.94 2.32
C GLU A 433 -26.28 -3.75 3.34
N GLU A 434 -25.22 -4.55 3.24
CA GLU A 434 -23.96 -4.36 3.98
C GLU A 434 -22.89 -3.84 3.00
N LEU A 435 -22.01 -4.73 2.50
CA LEU A 435 -20.79 -4.35 1.79
C LEU A 435 -20.86 -4.53 0.27
N TRP A 436 -21.76 -5.36 -0.26
CA TRP A 436 -21.75 -5.71 -1.68
C TRP A 436 -22.27 -4.58 -2.59
N THR A 437 -21.57 -4.33 -3.70
CA THR A 437 -22.05 -3.48 -4.81
C THR A 437 -21.70 -4.09 -6.17
N GLU A 438 -22.32 -3.54 -7.23
CA GLU A 438 -21.98 -3.87 -8.62
C GLU A 438 -20.64 -3.23 -9.10
N PHE A 439 -19.94 -2.50 -8.23
CA PHE A 439 -18.70 -1.78 -8.54
C PHE A 439 -17.50 -2.22 -7.69
N GLY A 440 -17.73 -3.08 -6.68
CA GLY A 440 -16.74 -3.51 -5.68
C GLY A 440 -17.33 -3.59 -4.26
N ILE A 441 -16.52 -3.95 -3.26
CA ILE A 441 -16.91 -4.00 -1.85
C ILE A 441 -16.77 -2.62 -1.22
N ARG A 442 -17.80 -2.15 -0.51
CA ARG A 442 -17.79 -0.88 0.25
C ARG A 442 -16.79 -0.93 1.38
N SER A 443 -16.17 0.21 1.71
CA SER A 443 -15.32 0.29 2.89
C SER A 443 -16.07 0.13 4.20
N LEU A 444 -17.32 0.59 4.26
CA LEU A 444 -18.19 0.55 5.43
C LEU A 444 -19.59 0.11 4.99
N SER A 445 -20.27 -0.66 5.84
CA SER A 445 -21.63 -1.13 5.62
C SER A 445 -22.59 0.03 5.36
N LYS A 446 -23.49 -0.18 4.41
CA LYS A 446 -24.58 0.76 4.11
C LYS A 446 -25.54 0.97 5.29
N ARG A 447 -25.62 0.02 6.22
CA ARG A 447 -26.43 0.11 7.44
C ARG A 447 -25.73 0.80 8.61
N ASP A 448 -24.42 1.00 8.53
CA ASP A 448 -23.67 1.67 9.59
C ASP A 448 -24.12 3.15 9.71
N GLU A 449 -24.24 3.65 10.94
CA GLU A 449 -24.69 5.03 11.18
C GLU A 449 -23.74 6.09 10.59
N PHE A 450 -22.46 5.74 10.41
CA PHE A 450 -21.45 6.62 9.83
C PHE A 450 -21.37 6.52 8.30
N TYR A 451 -22.16 5.65 7.65
CA TYR A 451 -22.15 5.50 6.20
C TYR A 451 -22.43 6.83 5.47
N GLY A 452 -21.52 7.22 4.60
CA GLY A 452 -21.61 8.47 3.82
C GLY A 452 -21.41 9.76 4.61
N GLN A 453 -21.08 9.68 5.92
CA GLN A 453 -20.95 10.85 6.79
C GLN A 453 -19.55 11.45 6.81
N GLY A 454 -19.43 12.68 7.33
CA GLY A 454 -18.15 13.34 7.58
C GLY A 454 -17.39 13.64 6.30
N GLU A 455 -16.09 13.35 6.30
CA GLU A 455 -15.28 13.46 5.09
C GLU A 455 -15.66 12.41 4.05
N ASN A 456 -16.25 11.28 4.46
CA ASN A 456 -16.64 10.16 3.60
C ASN A 456 -15.46 9.67 2.75
N TYR A 457 -14.38 9.26 3.43
CA TYR A 457 -13.19 8.68 2.80
C TYR A 457 -13.24 7.15 2.89
N TRP A 458 -13.20 6.60 4.10
CA TRP A 458 -13.32 5.18 4.42
C TRP A 458 -14.71 4.81 4.98
N ARG A 459 -15.73 5.64 4.74
CA ARG A 459 -17.12 5.46 5.22
C ARG A 459 -18.13 5.08 4.14
N GLY A 460 -17.70 4.29 3.16
CA GLY A 460 -18.55 3.78 2.09
C GLY A 460 -17.86 3.59 0.74
N PRO A 461 -16.97 4.51 0.30
CA PRO A 461 -16.25 4.39 -0.96
C PRO A 461 -15.52 3.05 -1.15
N ILE A 462 -15.33 2.68 -2.41
CA ILE A 462 -14.69 1.44 -2.83
C ILE A 462 -13.22 1.72 -3.11
N TRP A 463 -12.33 0.92 -2.52
CA TRP A 463 -10.89 1.11 -2.60
C TRP A 463 -10.23 -0.17 -3.14
N ILE A 464 -9.41 -0.02 -4.19
CA ILE A 464 -8.88 -1.16 -4.96
C ILE A 464 -7.86 -1.96 -4.16
N ASN A 465 -7.08 -1.34 -3.28
CA ASN A 465 -6.15 -2.02 -2.37
C ASN A 465 -6.84 -3.08 -1.50
N ILE A 466 -7.90 -2.73 -0.76
CA ILE A 466 -8.59 -3.70 0.11
C ILE A 466 -9.39 -4.71 -0.72
N ASN A 467 -10.02 -4.26 -1.81
CA ASN A 467 -10.71 -5.17 -2.74
C ASN A 467 -9.75 -6.19 -3.38
N TYR A 468 -8.51 -5.80 -3.68
CA TYR A 468 -7.46 -6.71 -4.11
C TYR A 468 -7.13 -7.73 -3.01
N LEU A 469 -7.01 -7.31 -1.74
CA LEU A 469 -6.77 -8.24 -0.63
C LEU A 469 -7.94 -9.23 -0.43
N ILE A 470 -9.19 -8.80 -0.62
CA ILE A 470 -10.37 -9.70 -0.60
C ILE A 470 -10.22 -10.75 -1.70
N LEU A 471 -9.99 -10.33 -2.95
CA LEU A 471 -9.80 -11.26 -4.06
C LEU A 471 -8.60 -12.19 -3.87
N SER A 472 -7.49 -11.64 -3.36
CA SER A 472 -6.26 -12.38 -3.05
C SER A 472 -6.53 -13.48 -2.03
N SER A 473 -7.16 -13.13 -0.91
CA SER A 473 -7.48 -14.10 0.15
C SER A 473 -8.48 -15.17 -0.32
N LEU A 474 -9.56 -14.77 -1.02
CA LEU A 474 -10.50 -15.71 -1.62
C LEU A 474 -9.80 -16.70 -2.56
N HIS A 475 -8.94 -16.19 -3.44
CA HIS A 475 -8.21 -17.00 -4.42
C HIS A 475 -7.22 -17.96 -3.77
N ARG A 476 -6.40 -17.46 -2.84
CA ARG A 476 -5.26 -18.18 -2.27
C ARG A 476 -5.68 -19.15 -1.16
N ASN A 477 -6.68 -18.79 -0.36
CA ASN A 477 -6.96 -19.46 0.90
C ASN A 477 -8.26 -20.27 0.90
N TYR A 478 -9.24 -19.95 0.04
CA TYR A 478 -10.61 -20.45 0.22
C TYR A 478 -11.21 -21.13 -1.02
N MET A 479 -11.20 -20.50 -2.19
CA MET A 479 -11.93 -21.06 -3.36
C MET A 479 -11.30 -22.35 -3.91
N GLY A 480 -10.00 -22.57 -3.67
CA GLY A 480 -9.26 -23.77 -4.06
C GLY A 480 -9.15 -24.83 -2.96
N VAL A 481 -9.67 -24.58 -1.76
CA VAL A 481 -9.51 -25.46 -0.59
C VAL A 481 -10.84 -26.15 -0.28
N GLU A 482 -10.84 -27.47 -0.11
CA GLU A 482 -12.05 -28.21 0.27
C GLU A 482 -12.57 -27.74 1.64
N GLY A 483 -13.84 -27.36 1.69
CA GLY A 483 -14.47 -26.86 2.91
C GLY A 483 -15.92 -26.42 2.68
N PRO A 484 -16.68 -26.17 3.76
CA PRO A 484 -18.10 -25.79 3.66
C PRO A 484 -18.33 -24.48 2.88
N TYR A 485 -17.34 -23.60 2.86
CA TYR A 485 -17.42 -22.26 2.26
C TYR A 485 -16.73 -22.12 0.89
N GLN A 486 -16.16 -23.21 0.36
CA GLN A 486 -15.40 -23.19 -0.89
C GLN A 486 -16.20 -22.61 -2.07
N GLU A 487 -17.44 -23.07 -2.23
CA GLU A 487 -18.29 -22.65 -3.34
C GLU A 487 -18.75 -21.19 -3.20
N GLN A 488 -19.09 -20.75 -1.98
CA GLN A 488 -19.45 -19.36 -1.69
C GLN A 488 -18.27 -18.43 -2.00
N ALA A 489 -17.06 -18.80 -1.55
CA ALA A 489 -15.84 -18.05 -1.86
C ALA A 489 -15.59 -17.95 -3.38
N ARG A 490 -15.81 -19.03 -4.13
CA ARG A 490 -15.66 -19.05 -5.60
C ARG A 490 -16.67 -18.11 -6.29
N ILE A 491 -17.91 -18.09 -5.84
CA ILE A 491 -18.97 -17.22 -6.36
C ILE A 491 -18.63 -15.75 -6.11
N ILE A 492 -18.28 -15.40 -4.86
CA ILE A 492 -17.89 -14.05 -4.45
C ILE A 492 -16.69 -13.59 -5.27
N TYR A 493 -15.63 -14.40 -5.36
CA TYR A 493 -14.42 -14.10 -6.13
C TYR A 493 -14.75 -13.75 -7.58
N THR A 494 -15.51 -14.62 -8.25
CA THR A 494 -15.82 -14.48 -9.68
C THR A 494 -16.56 -13.18 -9.94
N ARG A 495 -17.64 -12.92 -9.18
CA ARG A 495 -18.47 -11.73 -9.36
C ARG A 495 -17.72 -10.45 -9.00
N LEU A 496 -16.99 -10.44 -7.88
CA LEU A 496 -16.28 -9.26 -7.41
C LEU A 496 -15.18 -8.85 -8.41
N ARG A 497 -14.45 -9.83 -8.94
CA ARG A 497 -13.42 -9.60 -9.96
C ARG A 497 -14.02 -8.96 -11.22
N GLU A 498 -15.15 -9.46 -11.71
CA GLU A 498 -15.84 -8.90 -12.86
C GLU A 498 -16.33 -7.47 -12.62
N ASN A 499 -16.92 -7.20 -11.44
CA ASN A 499 -17.42 -5.88 -11.05
C ASN A 499 -16.30 -4.83 -11.02
N LEU A 500 -15.17 -5.15 -10.38
CA LEU A 500 -14.03 -4.24 -10.27
C LEU A 500 -13.41 -3.94 -11.63
N ILE A 501 -13.15 -4.97 -12.46
CA ILE A 501 -12.58 -4.80 -13.80
C ILE A 501 -13.51 -3.95 -14.67
N SER A 502 -14.81 -4.24 -14.65
CA SER A 502 -15.80 -3.54 -15.46
C SER A 502 -15.90 -2.06 -15.06
N ASN A 503 -15.96 -1.77 -13.76
CA ASN A 503 -16.09 -0.41 -13.27
C ASN A 503 -14.81 0.42 -13.54
N VAL A 504 -13.63 -0.08 -13.15
CA VAL A 504 -12.36 0.64 -13.39
C VAL A 504 -12.14 0.88 -14.88
N PHE A 505 -12.48 -0.10 -15.73
CA PHE A 505 -12.38 0.06 -17.19
C PHE A 505 -13.35 1.13 -17.72
N ALA A 506 -14.62 1.13 -17.30
CA ALA A 506 -15.60 2.13 -17.71
C ALA A 506 -15.15 3.55 -17.31
N GLN A 507 -14.67 3.72 -16.07
CA GLN A 507 -14.17 4.99 -15.58
C GLN A 507 -12.93 5.44 -16.37
N TYR A 508 -11.98 4.53 -16.62
CA TYR A 508 -10.81 4.83 -17.44
C TYR A 508 -11.17 5.21 -18.88
N GLN A 509 -12.13 4.55 -19.51
CA GLN A 509 -12.57 4.89 -20.87
C GLN A 509 -13.16 6.32 -20.93
N SER A 510 -13.88 6.73 -19.90
CA SER A 510 -14.52 8.04 -19.83
C SER A 510 -13.55 9.18 -19.52
N SER A 511 -12.63 8.98 -18.57
CA SER A 511 -11.77 10.05 -18.03
C SER A 511 -10.31 9.97 -18.48
N ARG A 512 -9.85 8.80 -18.94
CA ARG A 512 -8.44 8.44 -19.16
C ARG A 512 -7.57 8.50 -17.90
N PHE A 513 -8.19 8.49 -16.73
CA PHE A 513 -7.52 8.48 -15.44
C PHE A 513 -7.92 7.28 -14.59
N PHE A 514 -6.99 6.88 -13.73
CA PHE A 514 -7.26 6.04 -12.57
C PHE A 514 -7.54 6.94 -11.37
N TRP A 515 -8.45 6.51 -10.52
CA TRP A 515 -8.91 7.25 -9.35
C TRP A 515 -8.52 6.54 -8.06
N GLU A 516 -8.41 7.32 -7.00
CA GLU A 516 -8.04 6.86 -5.66
C GLU A 516 -9.09 5.90 -5.08
N GLN A 517 -10.36 6.28 -5.20
CA GLN A 517 -11.54 5.53 -4.76
C GLN A 517 -12.68 5.65 -5.77
N TYR A 518 -13.71 4.80 -5.61
CA TYR A 518 -14.91 4.78 -6.46
C TYR A 518 -16.18 4.87 -5.61
N ASN A 519 -17.18 5.57 -6.13
CA ASN A 519 -18.48 5.74 -5.49
C ASN A 519 -19.27 4.42 -5.51
N PRO A 520 -19.80 3.95 -4.36
CA PRO A 520 -20.53 2.69 -4.28
C PRO A 520 -21.92 2.73 -4.93
N GLU A 521 -22.48 3.91 -5.20
CA GLU A 521 -23.84 4.05 -5.74
C GLU A 521 -23.87 4.11 -7.28
N ASP A 522 -22.84 4.67 -7.91
CA ASP A 522 -22.78 4.88 -9.36
C ASP A 522 -21.47 4.46 -10.02
N GLY A 523 -20.50 3.96 -9.25
CA GLY A 523 -19.20 3.51 -9.74
C GLY A 523 -18.25 4.64 -10.15
N ASN A 524 -18.64 5.92 -10.04
CA ASN A 524 -17.83 7.03 -10.51
C ASN A 524 -16.53 7.16 -9.71
N GLY A 525 -15.44 7.44 -10.42
CA GLY A 525 -14.15 7.76 -9.80
C GLY A 525 -14.23 9.04 -8.96
N GLN A 526 -13.61 9.04 -7.78
CA GLN A 526 -13.61 10.15 -6.84
C GLN A 526 -12.20 10.48 -6.35
N ARG A 527 -12.05 11.68 -5.76
CA ARG A 527 -10.83 12.17 -5.11
C ARG A 527 -9.65 12.31 -6.07
N THR A 528 -8.47 11.87 -5.65
CA THR A 528 -7.21 12.13 -6.35
C THR A 528 -7.19 11.43 -7.71
N HIS A 529 -6.78 12.16 -8.74
CA HIS A 529 -6.48 11.62 -10.07
C HIS A 529 -5.39 12.47 -10.77
N PRO A 530 -4.53 11.89 -11.63
CA PRO A 530 -4.31 10.45 -11.82
C PRO A 530 -3.79 9.80 -10.53
N PHE A 531 -4.39 8.67 -10.15
CA PHE A 531 -3.97 7.84 -9.04
C PHE A 531 -3.52 6.48 -9.59
N THR A 532 -2.30 6.43 -10.11
CA THR A 532 -1.62 5.17 -10.47
C THR A 532 -0.78 4.68 -9.30
N GLY A 533 -1.33 4.80 -8.09
CA GLY A 533 -0.90 4.11 -6.89
C GLY A 533 -1.56 2.73 -6.81
N TRP A 534 -2.17 2.35 -5.68
CA TRP A 534 -2.78 1.02 -5.53
C TRP A 534 -3.84 0.67 -6.58
N THR A 535 -4.46 1.64 -7.26
CA THR A 535 -5.45 1.35 -8.31
C THR A 535 -4.84 0.58 -9.48
N THR A 536 -3.52 0.60 -9.64
CA THR A 536 -2.82 -0.26 -10.62
C THR A 536 -2.87 -1.75 -10.30
N LEU A 537 -3.27 -2.15 -9.08
CA LEU A 537 -3.57 -3.55 -8.75
C LEU A 537 -4.64 -4.15 -9.66
N ILE A 538 -5.45 -3.33 -10.35
CA ILE A 538 -6.38 -3.83 -11.37
C ILE A 538 -5.67 -4.69 -12.44
N VAL A 539 -4.40 -4.41 -12.74
CA VAL A 539 -3.58 -5.21 -13.66
C VAL A 539 -3.38 -6.63 -13.12
N LEU A 540 -3.14 -6.77 -11.81
CA LEU A 540 -2.99 -8.07 -11.15
C LEU A 540 -4.34 -8.80 -11.03
N ILE A 541 -5.41 -8.07 -10.74
CA ILE A 541 -6.78 -8.61 -10.72
C ILE A 541 -7.13 -9.19 -12.09
N MET A 542 -6.86 -8.46 -13.18
CA MET A 542 -7.03 -8.96 -14.55
C MET A 542 -6.15 -10.19 -14.81
N ALA A 543 -4.88 -10.16 -14.39
CA ALA A 543 -3.95 -11.27 -14.59
C ALA A 543 -4.20 -12.48 -13.66
N GLU A 544 -5.03 -12.35 -12.62
CA GLU A 544 -5.23 -13.34 -11.55
C GLU A 544 -3.90 -13.74 -10.89
N LYS A 545 -3.06 -12.74 -10.59
CA LYS A 545 -1.76 -12.91 -9.92
C LYS A 545 -1.86 -12.31 -8.51
N TYR A 546 -1.97 -13.15 -7.49
CA TYR A 546 -2.27 -12.76 -6.12
C TYR A 546 -1.14 -12.97 -5.14
#